data_AF-A0A847EK29-F1
#
_entry.id   AF-A0A847EK29-F1
#
_cell.length_a   1.000
_cell.length_b   1.000
_cell.length_c   1.000
_cell.angle_alpha   90.00
_cell.angle_beta   90.00
_cell.angle_gamma   90.00
#
_symmetry.space_group_name_H-M   'P 1'
#
loop_
_entity.id
_entity.type
_entity.pdbx_description
1 polymer ?
#
loop_
_entity_poly.entity_id
_entity_poly.type
_entity_poly.pdbx_seq_one_letter_code
_entity_poly.pdbx_strand_id
1 'polypeptide(L)' 'MAKLVLDLHDIFNKGYAIDRELNRIVQEAIDKKISLVEIIPGKGSGQLKKKVLRF' A
#
# COMPACT_ATOMS: atom_id res chain seq x y z
N MET A 1 -19.37 4.81 -0.73
CA MET A 1 -18.19 4.82 0.17
C MET A 1 -16.97 5.16 -0.66
N ALA A 2 -16.16 6.14 -0.23
CA ALA A 2 -14.88 6.41 -0.87
C ALA A 2 -13.86 5.34 -0.47
N LYS A 3 -12.98 4.96 -1.38
CA LYS A 3 -11.84 4.06 -1.12
C LYS A 3 -10.56 4.69 -1.67
N LEU A 4 -9.45 4.48 -0.98
CA LEU A 4 -8.12 4.79 -1.52
C LEU A 4 -7.52 3.53 -2.11
N VAL A 5 -6.77 3.68 -3.20
CA VAL A 5 -6.09 2.58 -3.88
C VAL A 5 -4.60 2.90 -3.95
N LEU A 6 -3.76 1.99 -3.46
CA LEU A 6 -2.31 2.05 -3.58
C LEU A 6 -1.83 0.95 -4.53
N ASP A 7 -1.24 1.33 -5.65
CA ASP A 7 -0.55 0.39 -6.54
C ASP A 7 0.94 0.39 -6.23
N LEU A 8 1.50 -0.79 -5.94
CA LEU A 8 2.92 -0.97 -5.64
C LEU A 8 3.72 -1.58 -6.80
N HIS A 9 3.10 -1.85 -7.96
CA HIS A 9 3.78 -2.49 -9.09
C HIS A 9 5.00 -1.68 -9.57
N ASP A 10 4.93 -0.35 -9.60
CA ASP A 10 6.02 0.48 -10.12
C ASP A 10 7.23 0.56 -9.16
N ILE A 11 7.02 0.26 -7.88
CA ILE A 11 8.04 0.35 -6.84
C ILE A 11 8.34 -1.00 -6.18
N PHE A 12 7.96 -2.10 -6.83
CA PHE A 12 8.01 -3.46 -6.28
C PHE A 12 9.40 -3.88 -5.77
N ASN A 13 10.47 -3.35 -6.38
CA ASN A 13 11.86 -3.64 -6.03
C ASN A 13 12.50 -2.57 -5.12
N LYS A 14 11.78 -1.49 -4.80
CA LYS A 14 12.26 -0.38 -3.97
C LYS A 14 11.69 -0.51 -2.56
N GLY A 15 12.32 -1.36 -1.75
CA GLY A 15 11.86 -1.69 -0.39
C GLY A 15 11.49 -0.47 0.47
N TYR A 16 12.36 0.55 0.51
CA TYR A 16 12.13 1.78 1.26
C TYR A 16 10.96 2.62 0.71
N ALA A 17 10.81 2.67 -0.61
CA ALA A 17 9.71 3.41 -1.24
C ALA A 17 8.35 2.78 -0.91
N ILE A 18 8.29 1.46 -0.85
CA ILE A 18 7.07 0.73 -0.44
C ILE A 18 6.64 1.15 0.97
N ASP A 19 7.56 1.13 1.94
CA ASP A 19 7.24 1.50 3.33
C ASP A 19 6.78 2.97 3.43
N ARG A 20 7.41 3.86 2.65
CA ARG A 20 7.02 5.27 2.58
C ARG A 20 5.60 5.45 2.01
N GLU A 21 5.28 4.77 0.92
CA GLU A 21 3.95 4.88 0.30
C GLU A 21 2.85 4.23 1.14
N LEU A 22 3.14 3.13 1.84
CA LEU A 22 2.23 2.50 2.80
C LEU A 22 1.89 3.47 3.94
N ASN A 23 2.89 4.10 4.55
CA ASN A 23 2.66 5.14 5.57
C ASN A 23 1.85 6.32 5.00
N ARG A 24 2.20 6.77 3.79
CA ARG A 24 1.54 7.91 3.14
C ARG A 24 0.05 7.65 2.93
N ILE A 25 -0.32 6.50 2.38
CA ILE A 25 -1.73 6.20 2.07
C ILE A 25 -2.55 5.98 3.34
N VAL A 26 -1.96 5.41 4.39
CA VAL A 26 -2.62 5.26 5.69
C VAL A 26 -2.89 6.63 6.31
N GLN A 27 -1.90 7.53 6.29
CA GLN A 27 -2.09 8.89 6.80
C GLN A 27 -3.15 9.64 5.99
N GLU A 28 -3.11 9.52 4.66
CA GLU A 28 -4.13 10.10 3.78
C GLU A 28 -5.54 9.55 4.07
N ALA A 29 -5.66 8.27 4.39
CA ALA A 29 -6.93 7.65 4.77
C ALA A 29 -7.46 8.23 6.09
N ILE A 30 -6.59 8.42 7.08
CA ILE A 30 -6.94 9.03 8.37
C ILE A 30 -7.40 10.47 8.16
N ASP A 31 -6.62 11.28 7.45
CA ASP A 31 -6.90 12.69 7.21
C ASP A 31 -8.23 12.89 6.47
N LYS A 32 -8.53 12.01 5.51
CA LYS A 32 -9.77 12.02 4.71
C LYS A 32 -10.92 11.23 5.34
N LYS A 33 -10.70 10.60 6.51
CA LYS A 33 -11.67 9.72 7.20
C LYS A 33 -12.22 8.61 6.29
N ILE A 34 -11.34 8.01 5.49
CA ILE A 34 -11.66 6.89 4.61
C ILE A 34 -11.38 5.58 5.35
N SER A 35 -12.40 4.75 5.49
CA SER A 35 -12.31 3.48 6.23
C SER A 35 -11.67 2.35 5.43
N LEU A 36 -11.56 2.47 4.11
CA LEU A 36 -11.08 1.41 3.23
C LEU A 36 -9.89 1.88 2.37
N VAL A 37 -8.77 1.19 2.55
CA VAL A 37 -7.59 1.29 1.69
C VAL A 37 -7.39 -0.04 1.00
N GLU A 38 -7.38 -0.02 -0.33
CA GLU A 38 -7.09 -1.16 -1.17
C GLU A 38 -5.63 -1.08 -1.63
N ILE A 39 -4.85 -2.13 -1.38
CA ILE A 39 -3.44 -2.18 -1.75
C ILE A 39 -3.25 -3.27 -2.79
N ILE A 40 -2.60 -2.94 -3.90
CA ILE A 40 -2.34 -3.82 -5.03
C ILE A 40 -0.82 -4.12 -5.09
N PRO A 41 -0.35 -5.18 -4.40
CA PRO A 41 1.06 -5.59 -4.40
C PRO A 41 1.48 -6.45 -5.60
N GLY A 42 0.56 -6.79 -6.50
CA GLY A 42 0.83 -7.61 -7.68
C GLY A 42 0.87 -9.13 -7.47
N LYS A 43 1.09 -9.87 -8.58
CA LYS A 43 0.95 -11.34 -8.66
C LYS A 43 2.25 -12.16 -8.61
N GLY A 44 3.39 -11.52 -8.34
CA GLY A 44 4.71 -12.18 -8.40
C GLY A 44 4.95 -13.24 -7.31
N SER A 45 6.18 -13.33 -6.80
CA SER A 45 6.58 -14.31 -5.76
C SER A 45 5.86 -14.20 -4.40
N GLY A 46 4.93 -13.24 -4.24
CA GLY A 46 4.17 -13.00 -3.02
C GLY A 46 4.96 -12.30 -1.91
N GLN A 47 6.24 -11.99 -2.10
CA GLN A 47 7.05 -11.31 -1.10
C GLN A 47 6.53 -9.91 -0.78
N LEU A 48 6.06 -9.17 -1.80
CA LEU A 48 5.49 -7.84 -1.59
C LEU A 48 4.18 -7.91 -0.79
N LYS A 49 3.33 -8.90 -1.08
CA LYS A 49 2.12 -9.16 -0.30
C LYS A 49 2.45 -9.47 1.17
N LYS A 50 3.45 -10.31 1.43
CA LYS A 50 3.90 -10.61 2.80
C LYS A 50 4.42 -9.36 3.52
N LYS A 51 5.12 -8.48 2.81
CA LYS A 51 5.59 -7.21 3.35
C LYS A 51 4.42 -6.30 3.73
N VAL A 52 3.45 -6.12 2.83
CA VAL A 52 2.24 -5.32 3.09
C VAL A 52 1.45 -5.85 4.29
N LEU A 53 1.32 -7.17 4.44
CA LEU A 53 0.60 -7.77 5.58
C LEU A 53 1.34 -7.69 6.92
N ARG A 54 2.64 -7.41 6.91
CA ARG A 54 3.47 -7.24 8.12
C ARG A 54 3.56 -5.78 8.58
N PHE A 55 3.28 -4.86 7.67
CA PHE A 55 3.19 -3.43 7.95
C PHE A 55 1.91 -3.17 8.75
#